data_AF-A0A7S2ABF1-F1
#
_entry.id   AF-A0A7S2ABF1-F1
#
_cell.length_a   1.000
_cell.length_b   1.000
_cell.length_c   1.000
_cell.angle_alpha   90.00
_cell.angle_beta   90.00
_cell.angle_gamma   90.00
#
_symmetry.space_group_name_H-M   'P 1'
#
loop_
_entity.id
_entity.type
_entity.pdbx_description
1 polymer ?
#
loop_
_entity_poly.entity_id
_entity_poly.type
_entity_poly.pdbx_seq_one_letter_code
_entity_poly.pdbx_strand_id
1 'polypeptide(L)'
;VMVLYNFKSITVVPSGKDFVDIILSKTQRKTPTIIHKHYQITRIRQFYMRKVKFTQQNFHDKITQILTDFPVLDDIHPFYADLINVLYDKDHYKLALGQLNTARHLIDNLGKDY
;
A
#
# COMPACT_ATOMS: atom_id res chain seq x y z
N VAL A 1 -11.99 -1.89 31.19
CA VAL A 1 -10.81 -1.12 30.73
C VAL A 1 -10.92 -0.96 29.23
N MET A 2 -11.22 0.24 28.74
CA MET A 2 -11.24 0.51 27.31
C MET A 2 -9.80 0.51 26.83
N VAL A 3 -9.40 -0.49 26.05
CA VAL A 3 -8.07 -0.55 25.45
C VAL A 3 -8.01 0.58 24.44
N LEU A 4 -7.37 1.71 24.80
CA LEU A 4 -7.33 2.91 23.96
C LEU A 4 -6.57 2.68 22.64
N TYR A 5 -5.64 1.71 22.62
CA TYR A 5 -4.79 1.38 21.47
C TYR A 5 -4.67 -0.13 21.29
N ASN A 6 -5.08 -0.65 20.13
CA ASN A 6 -5.00 -2.09 19.82
C ASN A 6 -3.85 -2.39 18.85
N PHE A 7 -2.66 -2.69 19.39
CA PHE A 7 -1.51 -3.08 18.57
C PHE A 7 -1.64 -4.46 17.92
N LYS A 8 -2.72 -5.23 18.20
CA LYS A 8 -2.98 -6.55 17.60
C LYS A 8 -3.80 -6.49 16.31
N SER A 9 -4.42 -5.35 15.98
CA SER A 9 -5.22 -5.20 14.75
C SER A 9 -4.41 -4.82 13.53
N ILE A 10 -3.08 -4.66 13.66
CA ILE A 10 -2.19 -4.33 12.56
C ILE A 10 -2.13 -5.51 11.59
N THR A 11 -2.42 -5.26 10.32
CA THR A 11 -2.31 -6.30 9.30
C THR A 11 -0.85 -6.69 9.03
N VAL A 12 -0.63 -7.96 8.69
CA VAL A 12 0.72 -8.47 8.39
C VAL A 12 1.29 -7.70 7.19
N VAL A 13 2.46 -7.07 7.40
CA VAL A 13 3.21 -6.36 6.37
C VAL A 13 4.04 -7.40 5.59
N PRO A 14 3.76 -7.64 4.29
CA PRO A 14 4.54 -8.57 3.49
C PRO A 14 5.93 -8.01 3.15
N SER A 15 6.85 -8.89 2.77
CA SER A 15 8.13 -8.47 2.20
C SER A 15 7.94 -7.73 0.87
N GLY A 16 8.94 -6.96 0.43
CA GLY A 16 8.84 -6.23 -0.84
C GLY A 16 8.56 -7.12 -2.05
N LYS A 17 9.15 -8.33 -2.08
CA LYS A 17 8.90 -9.30 -3.15
C LYS A 17 7.48 -9.87 -3.09
N ASP A 18 7.06 -10.33 -1.92
CA ASP A 18 5.72 -10.89 -1.74
C ASP A 18 4.64 -9.84 -2.03
N PHE A 19 4.91 -8.58 -1.70
CA PHE A 19 4.00 -7.47 -1.96
C PHE A 19 3.73 -7.30 -3.45
N VAL A 20 4.78 -7.30 -4.27
CA VAL A 20 4.68 -7.26 -5.74
C VAL A 20 3.94 -8.49 -6.26
N ASP A 21 4.32 -9.68 -5.82
CA ASP A 21 3.73 -10.94 -6.29
C ASP A 21 2.24 -11.03 -5.96
N ILE A 22 1.83 -10.64 -4.74
CA ILE A 22 0.43 -10.59 -4.31
C ILE A 22 -0.39 -9.67 -5.21
N ILE A 23 0.12 -8.46 -5.49
CA ILE A 23 -0.62 -7.46 -6.25
C ILE A 23 -0.70 -7.85 -7.74
N LEU A 24 0.41 -8.28 -8.35
CA LEU A 24 0.40 -8.73 -9.75
C LEU A 24 -0.46 -9.98 -9.94
N SER A 25 -0.42 -10.93 -9.00
CA SER A 25 -1.31 -12.09 -8.99
C SER A 25 -2.78 -11.68 -8.89
N LYS A 26 -3.10 -10.66 -8.08
CA LYS A 26 -4.47 -10.12 -7.98
C LYS A 26 -4.90 -9.44 -9.27
N THR A 27 -4.03 -8.63 -9.89
CA THR A 27 -4.30 -7.98 -11.20
C THR A 27 -4.60 -9.03 -12.26
N GLN A 28 -3.80 -10.09 -12.37
CA GLN A 28 -4.02 -11.14 -13.37
C GLN A 28 -5.33 -11.90 -13.15
N ARG A 29 -5.68 -12.21 -11.89
CA ARG A 29 -6.91 -12.96 -11.56
C ARG A 29 -8.19 -12.14 -11.66
N LYS A 30 -8.11 -10.81 -11.45
CA LYS A 30 -9.29 -9.93 -11.34
C LYS A 30 -9.51 -9.03 -12.55
N THR A 31 -8.59 -9.02 -13.52
CA THR A 31 -8.75 -8.28 -14.79
C THR A 31 -8.80 -9.24 -15.98
N PRO A 32 -9.49 -8.88 -17.09
CA PRO A 32 -9.45 -9.67 -18.31
C PRO A 32 -8.01 -9.90 -18.79
N THR A 33 -7.74 -11.07 -19.36
CA THR A 33 -6.37 -11.50 -19.73
C THR A 33 -6.18 -11.68 -21.24
N ILE A 34 -7.26 -11.92 -21.99
CA ILE A 34 -7.20 -12.20 -23.42
C ILE A 34 -7.51 -10.93 -24.21
N ILE A 35 -6.67 -10.64 -25.19
CA ILE A 35 -6.88 -9.59 -26.18
C ILE A 35 -6.35 -10.01 -27.56
N HIS A 36 -6.99 -9.54 -28.62
CA HIS A 36 -6.62 -9.85 -30.00
C HIS A 36 -6.29 -8.58 -30.80
N LYS A 37 -5.31 -8.69 -31.70
CA LYS A 37 -4.80 -7.58 -32.52
C LYS A 37 -5.83 -6.93 -33.45
N HIS A 38 -6.90 -7.64 -33.79
CA HIS A 38 -7.95 -7.14 -34.69
C HIS A 38 -9.02 -6.29 -33.98
N TYR A 39 -8.93 -6.12 -32.66
CA TYR A 39 -9.87 -5.28 -31.93
C TYR A 39 -9.65 -3.80 -32.21
N GLN A 40 -10.71 -3.01 -32.07
CA GLN A 40 -10.63 -1.56 -32.15
C GLN A 40 -9.60 -1.02 -31.16
N ILE A 41 -8.79 -0.05 -31.60
CA ILE A 41 -7.71 0.54 -30.78
C ILE A 41 -8.22 1.06 -29.43
N THR A 42 -9.42 1.62 -29.38
CA THR A 42 -10.06 2.10 -28.15
C THR A 42 -10.20 0.98 -27.11
N ARG A 43 -10.58 -0.22 -27.54
CA ARG A 43 -10.71 -1.39 -26.66
C ARG A 43 -9.35 -1.88 -26.17
N ILE A 44 -8.32 -1.86 -27.03
CA ILE A 44 -6.95 -2.24 -26.68
C ILE A 44 -6.38 -1.28 -25.63
N ARG A 45 -6.56 0.03 -25.82
CA ARG A 45 -6.16 1.05 -24.84
C ARG A 45 -6.87 0.85 -23.50
N GLN A 46 -8.20 0.69 -23.52
CA GLN A 46 -8.96 0.45 -22.29
C GLN A 46 -8.54 -0.82 -21.55
N PHE A 47 -8.18 -1.89 -22.28
CA PHE A 47 -7.69 -3.12 -21.68
C PHE A 47 -6.40 -2.90 -20.87
N TYR A 48 -5.41 -2.21 -21.44
CA TYR A 48 -4.16 -1.92 -20.74
C TYR A 48 -4.31 -0.85 -19.66
N MET A 49 -5.05 0.24 -19.92
CA MET A 49 -5.33 1.26 -18.90
C MET A 49 -6.02 0.64 -17.67
N ARG A 50 -6.96 -0.29 -17.87
CA ARG A 50 -7.58 -1.00 -16.76
C ARG A 50 -6.57 -1.78 -15.93
N LYS A 51 -5.58 -2.44 -16.55
CA LYS A 51 -4.53 -3.16 -15.81
C LYS A 51 -3.64 -2.22 -15.01
N VAL A 52 -3.22 -1.10 -15.60
CA VAL A 52 -2.41 -0.08 -14.92
C VAL A 52 -3.17 0.50 -13.73
N LYS A 53 -4.37 1.03 -13.94
CA LYS A 53 -5.19 1.66 -12.87
C LYS A 53 -5.57 0.67 -11.78
N PHE A 54 -5.92 -0.57 -12.15
CA PHE A 54 -6.23 -1.60 -11.15
C PHE A 54 -5.00 -1.91 -10.30
N THR A 55 -3.81 -2.01 -10.90
CA THR A 55 -2.57 -2.27 -10.17
C THR A 55 -2.22 -1.11 -9.23
N GLN A 56 -2.27 0.13 -9.75
CA GLN A 56 -2.06 1.36 -8.96
C GLN A 56 -3.00 1.40 -7.75
N GLN A 57 -4.30 1.19 -7.94
CA GLN A 57 -5.26 1.21 -6.83
C GLN A 57 -4.94 0.17 -5.76
N ASN A 58 -4.55 -1.05 -6.14
CA ASN A 58 -4.25 -2.10 -5.17
C ASN A 58 -2.97 -1.82 -4.38
N PHE A 59 -1.95 -1.23 -5.01
CA PHE A 59 -0.77 -0.73 -4.30
C PHE A 59 -1.14 0.39 -3.33
N HIS A 60 -1.90 1.38 -3.80
CA HIS A 60 -2.39 2.49 -2.99
C HIS A 60 -3.14 2.00 -1.76
N ASP A 61 -4.16 1.16 -1.94
CA ASP A 61 -5.01 0.67 -0.85
C ASP A 61 -4.21 -0.06 0.21
N LYS A 62 -3.25 -0.90 -0.24
CA LYS A 62 -2.44 -1.68 0.68
C LYS A 62 -1.43 -0.84 1.45
N ILE A 63 -0.78 0.12 0.81
CA ILE A 63 0.14 1.03 1.51
C ILE A 63 -0.65 1.93 2.47
N THR A 64 -1.80 2.46 2.04
CA THR A 64 -2.69 3.24 2.89
C THR A 64 -3.12 2.44 4.12
N GLN A 65 -3.52 1.17 3.95
CA GLN A 65 -3.86 0.28 5.06
C GLN A 65 -2.71 0.16 6.08
N ILE A 66 -1.48 -0.05 5.61
CA ILE A 66 -0.30 -0.11 6.51
C ILE A 66 -0.14 1.23 7.24
N LEU A 67 -0.19 2.35 6.53
CA LEU A 67 -0.04 3.68 7.12
C LEU A 67 -1.13 3.99 8.17
N THR A 68 -2.35 3.48 8.01
CA THR A 68 -3.45 3.68 8.96
C THR A 68 -3.45 2.71 10.12
N ASP A 69 -2.97 1.49 9.91
CA ASP A 69 -2.93 0.45 10.96
C ASP A 69 -1.87 0.79 12.02
N PHE A 70 -0.78 1.44 11.61
CA PHE A 70 0.32 1.81 12.50
C PHE A 70 0.01 3.12 13.27
N PRO A 71 0.22 3.16 14.59
CA PRO A 71 -0.07 4.34 15.40
C PRO A 71 0.86 5.52 15.07
N VAL A 72 0.30 6.73 15.04
CA VAL A 72 1.08 7.97 15.00
C VAL A 72 1.61 8.25 16.40
N LEU A 73 2.93 8.19 16.58
CA LEU A 73 3.56 8.23 17.90
C LEU A 73 3.37 9.56 18.65
N ASP A 74 3.07 10.64 17.95
CA ASP A 74 2.83 11.94 18.58
C ASP A 74 1.37 12.10 19.08
N ASP A 75 0.45 11.20 18.65
CA ASP A 75 -0.97 11.22 19.01
C ASP A 75 -1.36 10.14 20.05
N ILE A 76 -0.40 9.31 20.46
CA ILE A 76 -0.61 8.28 21.49
C ILE A 76 -0.13 8.77 22.86
N HIS A 77 -0.65 8.15 23.92
CA HIS A 77 -0.26 8.47 25.28
C HIS A 77 1.28 8.39 25.48
N PRO A 78 1.93 9.37 26.16
CA PRO A 78 3.39 9.46 26.28
C PRO A 78 4.07 8.16 26.72
N PHE A 79 3.47 7.43 27.67
CA PHE A 79 3.94 6.11 28.09
C PHE A 79 4.18 5.13 26.92
N TYR A 80 3.23 5.02 25.97
CA TYR A 80 3.39 4.13 24.82
C TYR A 80 4.37 4.69 23.80
N ALA A 81 4.41 6.02 23.63
CA ALA A 81 5.38 6.66 22.76
C ALA A 81 6.82 6.42 23.24
N ASP A 82 7.07 6.56 24.55
CA ASP A 82 8.36 6.28 25.18
C ASP A 82 8.72 4.80 25.10
N LEU A 83 7.75 3.91 25.32
CA LEU A 83 7.96 2.47 25.18
C LEU A 83 8.37 2.10 23.74
N ILE A 84 7.70 2.66 22.73
CA ILE A 84 8.05 2.43 21.33
C ILE A 84 9.43 3.02 21.02
N ASN A 85 9.75 4.20 21.55
CA ASN A 85 11.07 4.79 21.38
C ASN A 85 12.18 3.87 21.89
N VAL A 86 12.00 3.27 23.08
CA VAL A 86 12.98 2.34 23.67
C VAL A 86 13.07 1.02 22.91
N LEU A 87 11.95 0.47 22.43
CA LEU A 87 11.92 -0.86 21.80
C LEU A 87 12.26 -0.86 20.31
N TYR A 88 11.87 0.19 19.58
CA TYR A 88 11.85 0.19 18.11
C TYR A 88 12.56 1.37 17.46
N ASP A 89 13.10 2.31 18.26
CA ASP A 89 13.64 3.58 17.80
C ASP A 89 12.56 4.45 17.10
N LYS A 90 12.20 5.56 17.75
CA LYS A 90 11.16 6.47 17.24
C LYS A 90 11.50 7.04 15.87
N ASP A 91 12.77 7.34 15.61
CA ASP A 91 13.21 7.97 14.37
C ASP A 91 13.19 6.97 13.22
N HIS A 92 13.66 5.74 13.48
CA HIS A 92 13.58 4.66 12.49
C HIS A 92 12.13 4.34 12.12
N TYR A 93 11.24 4.27 13.12
CA TYR A 93 9.80 4.05 12.91
C TYR A 93 9.17 5.13 12.02
N LYS A 94 9.40 6.41 12.34
CA LYS A 94 8.85 7.53 11.57
C LYS A 94 9.41 7.57 10.16
N LEU A 95 10.72 7.32 9.99
CA LEU A 95 11.37 7.32 8.68
C LEU A 95 10.79 6.22 7.78
N ALA A 96 10.58 5.01 8.31
CA ALA A 96 10.02 3.89 7.56
C ALA A 96 8.59 4.19 7.06
N LEU A 97 7.71 4.72 7.92
CA LEU A 97 6.35 5.13 7.51
C LEU A 97 6.38 6.31 6.51
N GLY A 98 7.31 7.25 6.69
CA GLY A 98 7.54 8.33 5.74
C GLY A 98 7.91 7.83 4.35
N GLN A 99 8.83 6.86 4.26
CA GLN A 99 9.23 6.22 3.01
C GLN A 99 8.05 5.51 2.32
N LEU A 100 7.21 4.80 3.08
CA LEU A 100 6.00 4.18 2.54
C LEU A 100 5.03 5.23 1.98
N ASN A 101 4.83 6.34 2.67
CA ASN A 101 3.97 7.41 2.16
C ASN A 101 4.54 8.03 0.87
N THR A 102 5.85 8.27 0.80
CA THR A 102 6.50 8.70 -0.45
C THR A 102 6.32 7.68 -1.57
N ALA A 103 6.51 6.38 -1.29
CA ALA A 103 6.32 5.32 -2.28
C ALA A 103 4.89 5.30 -2.83
N ARG A 104 3.88 5.44 -1.97
CA ARG A 104 2.47 5.56 -2.37
C ARG A 104 2.25 6.72 -3.34
N HIS A 105 2.78 7.91 -3.03
CA HIS A 105 2.67 9.07 -3.90
C HIS A 105 3.37 8.88 -5.25
N LEU A 106 4.54 8.25 -5.27
CA LEU A 106 5.25 7.92 -6.51
C LEU A 106 4.44 6.96 -7.39
N ILE A 107 3.82 5.93 -6.80
CA ILE A 107 2.97 4.97 -7.50
C ILE A 107 1.73 5.66 -8.07
N ASP A 108 1.08 6.54 -7.31
CA ASP A 108 -0.10 7.27 -7.76
C ASP A 108 0.22 8.23 -8.92
N ASN A 109 1.38 8.89 -8.88
CA ASN A 109 1.82 9.76 -9.96
C ASN A 109 2.15 8.95 -11.22
N LEU A 110 2.93 7.87 -11.08
CA LEU A 110 3.23 6.96 -12.18
C LEU A 110 1.94 6.41 -12.80
N GLY A 111 0.98 5.99 -11.98
CA GLY A 111 -0.29 5.48 -12.44
C GLY A 111 -1.15 6.53 -13.14
N LYS A 112 -0.96 7.84 -12.92
CA LYS A 112 -1.68 8.92 -13.62
C LYS A 112 -1.11 9.18 -15.01
N ASP A 113 0.21 9.11 -15.15
CA ASP A 113 0.93 9.41 -16.40
C ASP A 113 0.73 8.33 -17.47
N TYR A 114 0.45 7.08 -17.06
CA TYR A 114 0.17 5.93 -17.92
C TYR A 114 -1.34 5.60 -17.98
#